data_AF-A0A518C4H7-F1
#
_entry.id   AF-A0A518C4H7-F1
#
_cell.length_a   1.000
_cell.length_b   1.000
_cell.length_c   1.000
_cell.angle_alpha   90.00
_cell.angle_beta   90.00
_cell.angle_gamma   90.00
#
_symmetry.space_group_name_H-M   'P 1'
#
loop_
_entity.id
_entity.type
_entity.pdbx_description
1 polymer ?
#
loop_
_entity_poly.entity_id
_entity_poly.type
_entity_poly.pdbx_seq_one_letter_code
_entity_poly.pdbx_strand_id
1 'polypeptide(L)'
;MGQAILILNSVREIARPFATLIHSAVLSCYIPALTNPLGKKTPVSEDPSSLEAGNPYQSPHNDADASEESKQPSTAKVEWLAKPLPLKWFWECLALGVLISVGPQYEEVLALFRGSLIALTTIVPVTLFGVMTGLGLALLVNCASREKFSQLQPGHWRLIVIMLTSVRFLLQVFVFDISPYDGQPISDTEYHKIEHLMYTPDAIYLLLATSLYVLVLRTTSETSIWKWYAGISAFVFFVTGTIRGLLATPFLDSYDSNGTVLSIDSSVFLIPGIVITYGPYAIGLLMVLGVIYDYAKNVERDFYHYLGIVLVAIQPGVQWWMDYLAYHIRFGPLN
;
A
#
# COMPACT_ATOMS: atom_id res chain seq x y z
N MET A 1 -17.03 -6.91 27.28
CA MET A 1 -17.36 -5.51 26.94
C MET A 1 -16.43 -4.48 27.60
N GLY A 2 -16.24 -4.46 28.93
CA GLY A 2 -15.38 -3.45 29.59
C GLY A 2 -13.89 -3.46 29.20
N GLN A 3 -13.29 -4.63 28.92
CA GLN A 3 -11.88 -4.71 28.50
C GLN A 3 -11.67 -4.29 27.03
N ALA A 4 -12.62 -4.59 26.13
CA ALA A 4 -12.58 -4.14 24.75
C ALA A 4 -12.63 -2.59 24.67
N ILE A 5 -13.48 -1.94 25.47
CA ILE A 5 -13.55 -0.47 25.56
C ILE A 5 -12.21 0.13 26.05
N LEU A 6 -11.54 -0.52 27.00
CA LEU A 6 -10.22 -0.07 27.49
C LEU A 6 -9.14 -0.21 26.41
N ILE A 7 -9.14 -1.30 25.64
CA ILE A 7 -8.21 -1.51 24.52
C ILE A 7 -8.49 -0.49 23.41
N LEU A 8 -9.75 -0.25 23.07
CA LEU A 8 -10.16 0.74 22.07
C LEU A 8 -9.77 2.16 22.48
N ASN A 9 -9.99 2.54 23.73
CA ASN A 9 -9.56 3.84 24.25
C ASN A 9 -8.03 3.95 24.26
N SER A 10 -7.32 2.87 24.59
CA SER A 10 -5.86 2.85 24.52
C SER A 10 -5.36 3.00 23.08
N VAL A 11 -5.95 2.27 22.13
CA VAL A 11 -5.64 2.38 20.69
C VAL A 11 -5.96 3.79 20.17
N ARG A 12 -7.07 4.40 20.60
CA ARG A 12 -7.46 5.76 20.22
C ARG A 12 -6.49 6.82 20.74
N GLU A 13 -6.12 6.75 22.01
CA GLU A 13 -5.14 7.67 22.60
C GLU A 13 -3.74 7.47 22.03
N ILE A 14 -3.37 6.24 21.69
CA ILE A 14 -2.12 5.94 20.98
C ILE A 14 -2.17 6.46 19.54
N ALA A 15 -3.28 6.30 18.81
CA ALA A 15 -3.39 6.68 17.40
C ALA A 15 -3.46 8.21 17.16
N ARG A 16 -3.98 8.98 18.13
CA ARG A 16 -4.14 10.44 18.02
C ARG A 16 -2.83 11.19 17.67
N PRO A 17 -1.69 11.00 18.37
CA PRO A 17 -0.44 11.66 18.00
C PRO A 17 0.09 11.23 16.62
N PHE A 18 -0.15 9.98 16.18
CA PHE A 18 0.26 9.51 14.85
C PHE A 18 -0.57 10.11 13.73
N ALA A 19 -1.89 10.28 13.92
CA ALA A 19 -2.73 10.99 12.96
C ALA A 19 -2.20 12.42 12.73
N THR A 20 -1.80 13.10 13.81
CA THR A 20 -1.17 14.43 13.75
C THR A 20 0.20 14.38 13.05
N LEU A 21 1.04 13.38 13.36
CA LEU A 21 2.35 13.20 12.75
C LEU A 21 2.24 12.92 11.23
N ILE A 22 1.34 12.02 10.82
CA ILE A 22 1.06 11.71 9.42
C ILE A 22 0.53 12.96 8.71
N HIS A 23 -0.41 13.69 9.32
CA HIS A 23 -0.93 14.92 8.75
C HIS A 23 0.17 15.98 8.58
N SER A 24 1.02 16.19 9.58
CA SER A 24 2.16 17.11 9.49
C SER A 24 3.21 16.66 8.46
N ALA A 25 3.51 15.36 8.37
CA ALA A 25 4.45 14.81 7.40
C ALA A 25 3.93 14.92 5.96
N VAL A 26 2.63 14.68 5.75
CA VAL A 26 1.98 14.86 4.45
C VAL A 26 2.01 16.33 4.05
N LEU A 27 1.66 17.25 4.95
CA LEU A 27 1.71 18.69 4.69
C LEU A 27 3.13 19.20 4.42
N SER A 28 4.13 18.77 5.21
CA SER A 28 5.52 19.20 5.04
C SER A 28 6.14 18.69 3.74
N CYS A 29 5.69 17.55 3.22
CA CYS A 29 6.14 17.04 1.93
C CYS A 29 5.37 17.62 0.73
N TYR A 30 4.07 17.92 0.89
CA TYR A 30 3.23 18.45 -0.19
C TYR A 30 3.50 19.93 -0.48
N ILE A 31 3.75 20.74 0.56
CA ILE A 31 3.87 22.20 0.40
C ILE A 31 5.11 22.59 -0.43
N PRO A 32 6.32 22.06 -0.20
CA PRO A 32 7.50 22.36 -1.02
C PRO A 32 7.41 21.84 -2.46
N ALA A 33 6.73 20.70 -2.66
CA ALA A 33 6.55 20.10 -3.98
C ALA A 33 5.57 20.89 -4.87
N LEU A 34 4.64 21.64 -4.27
CA LEU A 34 3.72 22.53 -4.98
C LEU A 34 4.27 23.94 -5.20
N THR A 35 5.17 24.42 -4.33
CA THR A 35 5.74 25.77 -4.41
C THR A 35 7.01 25.90 -5.25
N ASN A 36 7.53 24.79 -5.77
CA ASN A 36 8.70 24.79 -6.66
C ASN A 36 8.30 24.39 -8.10
N PRO A 37 7.57 25.24 -8.85
CA PRO A 37 7.21 24.95 -10.22
C PRO A 37 8.46 25.09 -11.09
N LEU A 38 8.91 23.96 -11.66
CA LEU A 38 9.89 23.91 -12.74
C LEU A 38 11.25 24.53 -12.36
N GLY A 39 12.20 23.65 -12.04
CA GLY A 39 13.63 24.00 -12.00
C GLY A 39 13.97 24.90 -13.18
N LYS A 40 14.27 26.16 -12.86
CA LYS A 40 14.74 27.18 -13.78
C LYS A 40 15.96 26.58 -14.46
N LYS A 41 15.82 26.12 -15.72
CA LYS A 41 16.96 25.70 -16.53
C LYS A 41 17.90 26.90 -16.56
N THR A 42 19.03 26.79 -15.86
CA THR A 42 20.13 27.72 -16.01
C THR A 42 20.46 27.76 -17.50
N PRO A 43 20.39 28.91 -18.17
CA PRO A 43 20.80 28.98 -19.56
C PRO A 43 22.26 28.56 -19.61
N VAL A 44 22.52 27.50 -20.38
CA VAL A 44 23.88 27.10 -20.74
C VAL A 44 24.44 28.27 -21.54
N SER A 45 25.51 28.87 -21.02
CA SER A 45 26.30 29.87 -21.72
C SER A 45 26.83 29.24 -23.00
N GLU A 46 26.26 29.58 -24.15
CA GLU A 46 26.82 29.27 -25.45
C GLU A 46 28.13 30.04 -25.61
N ASP A 47 29.23 29.31 -25.72
CA ASP A 47 30.56 29.85 -25.97
C ASP A 47 30.66 30.18 -27.47
N PRO A 48 30.79 31.46 -27.88
CA PRO A 48 30.70 31.87 -29.29
C PRO A 48 32.03 31.72 -30.03
N SER A 49 32.69 30.55 -29.93
CA SER A 49 33.95 30.29 -30.63
C SER A 49 34.01 28.88 -31.24
N SER A 50 33.19 28.64 -32.27
CA SER A 50 33.53 27.66 -33.31
C SER A 50 32.82 28.02 -34.63
N LEU A 51 33.25 29.12 -35.25
CA LEU A 51 33.06 29.34 -36.68
C LEU A 51 34.13 28.54 -37.43
N GLU A 52 33.98 27.21 -37.49
CA GLU A 52 34.65 26.42 -38.53
C GLU A 52 33.73 26.31 -39.74
N ALA A 53 34.23 26.85 -40.85
CA ALA A 53 33.55 26.98 -42.12
C ALA A 53 33.11 25.62 -42.65
N GLY A 54 31.80 25.49 -42.91
CA GLY A 54 31.16 24.27 -43.37
C GLY A 54 31.65 23.79 -44.74
N ASN A 55 31.96 22.50 -44.80
CA ASN A 55 31.99 21.73 -46.04
C ASN A 55 30.56 21.25 -46.36
N PRO A 56 29.91 21.69 -47.45
CA PRO A 56 28.52 21.36 -47.75
C PRO A 56 28.28 19.91 -48.21
N TYR A 57 29.32 19.07 -48.26
CA TYR A 57 29.22 17.65 -48.66
C TYR A 57 29.59 16.66 -47.55
N GLN A 58 29.83 17.13 -46.32
CA GLN A 58 30.10 16.24 -45.21
C GLN A 58 28.78 15.64 -44.71
N SER A 59 28.46 14.44 -45.20
CA SER A 59 27.41 13.61 -44.61
C SER A 59 27.72 13.44 -43.12
N PRO A 60 26.73 13.47 -42.22
CA PRO A 60 26.98 13.30 -40.80
C PRO A 60 27.58 11.91 -40.60
N HIS A 61 28.90 11.86 -40.41
CA HIS A 61 29.53 10.73 -39.79
C HIS A 61 28.97 10.72 -38.37
N ASN A 62 28.09 9.76 -38.10
CA ASN A 62 27.69 9.37 -36.75
C ASN A 62 28.91 8.74 -36.04
N ASP A 63 29.97 9.52 -35.86
CA ASP A 63 30.90 9.34 -34.76
C ASP A 63 30.29 10.04 -33.54
N ALA A 64 29.04 9.68 -33.24
CA ALA A 64 28.44 9.95 -31.95
C ALA A 64 29.05 8.94 -30.98
N ASP A 65 30.21 9.34 -30.48
CA ASP A 65 30.83 8.94 -29.22
C ASP A 65 30.14 7.78 -28.52
N ALA A 66 30.77 6.64 -28.72
CA ALA A 66 30.85 5.57 -27.75
C ALA A 66 31.46 6.08 -26.42
N SER A 67 30.68 6.84 -25.63
CA SER A 67 30.83 6.98 -24.18
C SER A 67 29.81 7.96 -23.59
N GLU A 68 28.53 7.86 -23.95
CA GLU A 68 27.55 7.91 -22.86
C GLU A 68 27.68 6.60 -22.09
N GLU A 69 28.76 6.50 -21.33
CA GLU A 69 28.78 5.72 -20.11
C GLU A 69 27.57 6.25 -19.36
N SER A 70 26.45 5.54 -19.53
CA SER A 70 25.25 5.68 -18.75
C SER A 70 25.77 5.83 -17.33
N LYS A 71 25.76 7.06 -16.81
CA LYS A 71 25.75 7.34 -15.39
C LYS A 71 24.44 6.72 -14.93
N GLN A 72 24.44 5.39 -14.89
CA GLN A 72 23.47 4.57 -14.25
C GLN A 72 23.48 5.19 -12.87
N PRO A 73 22.41 5.89 -12.46
CA PRO A 73 22.42 6.62 -11.21
C PRO A 73 22.81 5.58 -10.19
N SER A 74 24.03 5.68 -9.66
CA SER A 74 24.53 4.69 -8.74
C SER A 74 23.46 4.68 -7.67
N THR A 75 22.73 3.57 -7.54
CA THR A 75 21.77 3.37 -6.47
C THR A 75 22.61 3.28 -5.22
N ALA A 76 23.11 4.43 -4.79
CA ALA A 76 23.97 4.61 -3.65
C ALA A 76 23.18 3.96 -2.53
N LYS A 77 23.75 2.86 -2.03
CA LYS A 77 23.27 2.10 -0.89
C LYS A 77 22.63 3.09 0.07
N VAL A 78 21.34 2.91 0.36
CA VAL A 78 20.51 3.95 0.98
C VAL A 78 21.09 4.32 2.34
N GLU A 79 22.01 5.28 2.35
CA GLU A 79 23.00 5.44 3.43
C GLU A 79 22.33 5.95 4.71
N TRP A 80 21.18 6.62 4.55
CA TRP A 80 20.35 7.05 5.67
C TRP A 80 19.60 5.89 6.35
N LEU A 81 19.35 4.78 5.65
CA LEU A 81 18.77 3.57 6.26
C LEU A 81 19.81 2.83 7.13
N ALA A 82 21.10 3.06 6.92
CA ALA A 82 22.17 2.57 7.79
C ALA A 82 22.24 3.31 9.14
N LYS A 83 21.62 4.49 9.25
CA LYS A 83 21.33 5.15 10.53
C LYS A 83 19.86 4.89 10.85
N PRO A 84 19.49 3.73 11.41
CA PRO A 84 18.09 3.43 11.71
C PRO A 84 17.48 4.50 12.63
N LEU A 85 16.15 4.56 12.66
CA LEU A 85 15.43 5.28 13.71
C LEU A 85 16.03 4.91 15.08
N PRO A 86 16.02 5.82 16.07
CA PRO A 86 16.45 5.45 17.41
C PRO A 86 15.70 4.19 17.82
N LEU A 87 16.42 3.18 18.32
CA LEU A 87 15.91 1.81 18.52
C LEU A 87 14.53 1.76 19.19
N LYS A 88 14.29 2.68 20.12
CA LYS A 88 12.99 2.91 20.78
C LYS A 88 11.84 3.11 19.79
N TRP A 89 11.95 4.06 18.85
CA TRP A 89 10.91 4.38 17.88
C TRP A 89 10.62 3.23 16.93
N PHE A 90 11.66 2.48 16.56
CA PHE A 90 11.51 1.29 15.72
C PHE A 90 10.64 0.22 16.44
N TRP A 91 10.95 -0.08 17.69
CA TRP A 91 10.16 -1.03 18.49
C TRP A 91 8.75 -0.53 18.77
N GLU A 92 8.55 0.77 18.99
CA GLU A 92 7.23 1.37 19.14
C GLU A 92 6.38 1.20 17.88
N CYS A 93 6.96 1.43 16.69
CA CYS A 93 6.26 1.19 15.42
C CYS A 93 5.90 -0.28 15.23
N LEU A 94 6.82 -1.20 15.56
CA LEU A 94 6.55 -2.65 15.51
C LEU A 94 5.43 -3.07 16.46
N ALA A 95 5.52 -2.66 17.72
CA ALA A 95 4.51 -2.96 18.73
C ALA A 95 3.14 -2.40 18.32
N LEU A 96 3.11 -1.19 17.76
CA LEU A 96 1.88 -0.56 17.30
C LEU A 96 1.26 -1.31 16.12
N GLY A 97 2.06 -1.71 15.13
CA GLY A 97 1.57 -2.50 13.99
C GLY A 97 0.96 -3.84 14.42
N VAL A 98 1.62 -4.54 15.36
CA VAL A 98 1.10 -5.78 15.95
C VAL A 98 -0.18 -5.51 16.73
N LEU A 99 -0.22 -4.47 17.57
CA LEU A 99 -1.39 -4.12 18.37
C LEU A 99 -2.61 -3.79 17.50
N ILE A 100 -2.42 -3.01 16.42
CA ILE A 100 -3.52 -2.65 15.51
C ILE A 100 -4.02 -3.86 14.74
N SER A 101 -3.13 -4.80 14.37
CA SER A 101 -3.52 -5.97 13.57
C SER A 101 -4.17 -7.06 14.42
N VAL A 102 -3.63 -7.33 15.61
CA VAL A 102 -4.11 -8.39 16.51
C VAL A 102 -5.27 -7.91 17.38
N GLY A 103 -5.27 -6.64 17.80
CA GLY A 103 -6.24 -6.09 18.75
C GLY A 103 -7.71 -6.30 18.34
N PRO A 104 -8.13 -5.94 17.12
CA PRO A 104 -9.51 -6.14 16.66
C PRO A 104 -9.94 -7.60 16.64
N GLN A 105 -9.00 -8.53 16.42
CA GLN A 105 -9.26 -9.97 16.34
C GLN A 105 -9.03 -10.70 17.66
N TYR A 106 -8.66 -9.98 18.74
CA TYR A 106 -8.19 -10.59 19.97
C TYR A 106 -9.23 -11.52 20.62
N GLU A 107 -10.50 -11.13 20.62
CA GLU A 107 -11.59 -11.95 21.18
C GLU A 107 -11.84 -13.22 20.36
N GLU A 108 -11.81 -13.13 19.02
CA GLU A 108 -11.91 -14.29 18.12
C GLU A 108 -10.71 -15.23 18.29
N VAL A 109 -9.51 -14.65 18.38
CA VAL A 109 -8.26 -15.36 18.65
C VAL A 109 -8.30 -16.09 19.99
N LEU A 110 -8.78 -15.43 21.06
CA LEU A 110 -8.94 -16.05 22.38
C LEU A 110 -9.98 -17.18 22.36
N ALA A 111 -11.08 -17.00 21.64
CA ALA A 111 -12.09 -18.04 21.48
C ALA A 111 -11.51 -19.29 20.76
N LEU A 112 -10.70 -19.08 19.71
CA LEU A 112 -10.02 -20.15 18.99
C LEU A 112 -8.95 -20.86 19.85
N PHE A 113 -8.23 -20.11 20.69
CA PHE A 113 -7.21 -20.66 21.59
C PHE A 113 -7.75 -21.66 22.62
N ARG A 114 -9.04 -21.60 22.95
CA ARG A 114 -9.65 -22.49 23.95
C ARG A 114 -9.80 -23.94 23.49
N GLY A 115 -9.35 -24.33 22.29
CA GLY A 115 -9.49 -25.74 21.90
C GLY A 115 -8.75 -26.31 20.68
N SER A 116 -7.85 -25.62 19.97
CA SER A 116 -7.24 -26.27 18.78
C SER A 116 -5.96 -25.62 18.22
N LEU A 117 -5.20 -26.42 17.46
CA LEU A 117 -4.12 -25.96 16.58
C LEU A 117 -4.58 -24.91 15.55
N ILE A 118 -5.89 -24.80 15.28
CA ILE A 118 -6.49 -23.79 14.40
C ILE A 118 -6.18 -22.38 14.91
N ALA A 119 -6.02 -22.16 16.22
CA ALA A 119 -5.64 -20.85 16.75
C ALA A 119 -4.30 -20.35 16.18
N LEU A 120 -3.30 -21.23 16.05
CA LEU A 120 -1.99 -20.87 15.47
C LEU A 120 -2.12 -20.44 14.02
N THR A 121 -3.06 -21.05 13.31
CA THR A 121 -3.32 -20.77 11.91
C THR A 121 -3.85 -19.34 11.78
N THR A 122 -4.70 -18.86 12.68
CA THR A 122 -5.16 -17.46 12.63
C THR A 122 -4.11 -16.47 13.14
N ILE A 123 -3.43 -16.80 14.23
CA ILE A 123 -2.55 -15.85 14.95
C ILE A 123 -1.26 -15.56 14.21
N VAL A 124 -0.62 -16.59 13.66
CA VAL A 124 0.70 -16.43 13.05
C VAL A 124 0.62 -15.47 11.85
N PRO A 125 -0.32 -15.63 10.89
CA PRO A 125 -0.49 -14.68 9.80
C PRO A 125 -0.83 -13.27 10.28
N VAL A 126 -1.72 -13.12 11.27
CA VAL A 126 -2.14 -11.80 11.77
C VAL A 126 -0.98 -11.09 12.50
N THR A 127 -0.18 -11.83 13.25
CA THR A 127 1.01 -11.30 13.92
C THR A 127 2.09 -10.92 12.90
N LEU A 128 2.34 -11.80 11.92
CA LEU A 128 3.26 -11.50 10.82
C LEU A 128 2.81 -10.24 10.09
N PHE A 129 1.51 -10.13 9.81
CA PHE A 129 0.91 -8.96 9.20
C PHE A 129 1.13 -7.70 10.04
N GLY A 130 0.92 -7.76 11.35
CA GLY A 130 1.19 -6.65 12.24
C GLY A 130 2.66 -6.24 12.30
N VAL A 131 3.60 -7.21 12.23
CA VAL A 131 5.03 -6.91 12.09
C VAL A 131 5.29 -6.17 10.77
N MET A 132 4.72 -6.62 9.65
CA MET A 132 4.86 -5.95 8.35
C MET A 132 4.33 -4.51 8.38
N THR A 133 3.15 -4.31 8.95
CA THR A 133 2.58 -2.98 9.16
C THR A 133 3.52 -2.11 9.99
N GLY A 134 4.05 -2.64 11.09
CA GLY A 134 4.97 -1.90 11.95
C GLY A 134 6.27 -1.51 11.25
N LEU A 135 6.81 -2.40 10.40
CA LEU A 135 7.96 -2.09 9.54
C LEU A 135 7.64 -1.00 8.52
N GLY A 136 6.47 -1.06 7.88
CA GLY A 136 6.01 -0.01 6.96
C GLY A 136 5.85 1.34 7.66
N LEU A 137 5.35 1.34 8.91
CA LEU A 137 5.25 2.56 9.72
C LEU A 137 6.63 3.12 10.06
N ALA A 138 7.54 2.27 10.53
CA ALA A 138 8.91 2.67 10.84
C ALA A 138 9.61 3.27 9.61
N LEU A 139 9.44 2.65 8.42
CA LEU A 139 9.97 3.17 7.17
C LEU A 139 9.37 4.53 6.81
N LEU A 140 8.04 4.69 6.94
CA LEU A 140 7.38 5.96 6.67
C LEU A 140 7.87 7.06 7.61
N VAL A 141 7.93 6.79 8.92
CA VAL A 141 8.41 7.76 9.93
C VAL A 141 9.85 8.15 9.67
N ASN A 142 10.73 7.16 9.41
CA ASN A 142 12.14 7.43 9.11
C ASN A 142 12.29 8.29 7.86
N CYS A 143 11.57 7.92 6.79
CA CYS A 143 11.60 8.63 5.53
C CYS A 143 11.07 10.06 5.65
N ALA A 144 9.95 10.26 6.35
CA ALA A 144 9.35 11.57 6.60
C ALA A 144 10.26 12.46 7.44
N SER A 145 10.85 11.93 8.52
CA SER A 145 11.75 12.68 9.40
C SER A 145 13.03 13.17 8.71
N ARG A 146 13.38 12.58 7.56
CA ARG A 146 14.61 12.89 6.80
C ARG A 146 14.35 13.48 5.42
N GLU A 147 13.07 13.64 5.05
CA GLU A 147 12.66 14.12 3.73
C GLU A 147 13.27 13.31 2.56
N LYS A 148 13.43 11.99 2.72
CA LYS A 148 14.09 11.11 1.74
C LYS A 148 13.15 10.23 0.91
N PHE A 149 11.94 10.72 0.62
CA PHE A 149 10.93 9.97 -0.16
C PHE A 149 11.41 9.53 -1.54
N SER A 150 12.24 10.34 -2.19
CA SER A 150 12.80 10.03 -3.51
C SER A 150 13.75 8.83 -3.52
N GLN A 151 14.29 8.46 -2.36
CA GLN A 151 15.26 7.36 -2.21
C GLN A 151 14.61 6.05 -1.78
N LEU A 152 13.28 6.02 -1.62
CA LEU A 152 12.58 4.80 -1.32
C LEU A 152 12.67 3.84 -2.51
N GLN A 153 13.01 2.59 -2.23
CA GLN A 153 13.02 1.51 -3.20
C GLN A 153 11.63 0.84 -3.30
N PRO A 154 11.36 0.08 -4.36
CA PRO A 154 10.05 -0.53 -4.61
C PRO A 154 9.45 -1.34 -3.46
N GLY A 155 10.26 -2.17 -2.80
CA GLY A 155 9.80 -2.92 -1.62
C GLY A 155 9.46 -2.02 -0.43
N HIS A 156 10.09 -0.84 -0.28
CA HIS A 156 9.71 0.13 0.76
C HIS A 156 8.33 0.71 0.51
N TRP A 157 8.04 1.11 -0.75
CA TRP A 157 6.72 1.63 -1.11
C TRP A 157 5.65 0.62 -0.72
N ARG A 158 5.93 -0.65 -0.99
CA ARG A 158 5.00 -1.73 -0.70
C ARG A 158 4.79 -1.97 0.80
N LEU A 159 5.85 -1.96 1.61
CA LEU A 159 5.73 -2.03 3.06
C LEU A 159 4.92 -0.86 3.63
N ILE A 160 5.12 0.36 3.12
CA ILE A 160 4.34 1.53 3.52
C ILE A 160 2.86 1.35 3.13
N VAL A 161 2.56 0.80 1.95
CA VAL A 161 1.17 0.49 1.56
C VAL A 161 0.56 -0.58 2.44
N ILE A 162 1.32 -1.63 2.79
CA ILE A 162 0.85 -2.64 3.75
C ILE A 162 0.54 -1.98 5.09
N MET A 163 1.32 -1.01 5.55
CA MET A 163 0.99 -0.26 6.77
C MET A 163 -0.36 0.46 6.67
N LEU A 164 -0.76 0.98 5.51
CA LEU A 164 -2.06 1.65 5.34
C LEU A 164 -3.26 0.70 5.61
N THR A 165 -3.07 -0.61 5.57
CA THR A 165 -4.14 -1.56 5.99
C THR A 165 -4.47 -1.43 7.48
N SER A 166 -3.58 -0.92 8.31
CA SER A 166 -3.92 -0.55 9.70
C SER A 166 -4.90 0.62 9.76
N VAL A 167 -4.84 1.56 8.82
CA VAL A 167 -5.85 2.62 8.71
C VAL A 167 -7.21 2.01 8.40
N ARG A 168 -7.27 1.04 7.47
CA ARG A 168 -8.48 0.26 7.20
C ARG A 168 -9.02 -0.41 8.47
N PHE A 169 -8.19 -1.14 9.20
CA PHE A 169 -8.62 -1.83 10.43
C PHE A 169 -9.12 -0.86 11.50
N LEU A 170 -8.42 0.26 11.72
CA LEU A 170 -8.85 1.28 12.66
C LEU A 170 -10.21 1.87 12.25
N LEU A 171 -10.39 2.20 10.97
CA LEU A 171 -11.66 2.72 10.45
C LEU A 171 -12.79 1.70 10.57
N GLN A 172 -12.53 0.41 10.31
CA GLN A 172 -13.52 -0.66 10.51
C GLN A 172 -13.94 -0.76 11.97
N VAL A 173 -12.98 -0.73 12.90
CA VAL A 173 -13.26 -0.71 14.34
C VAL A 173 -14.14 0.47 14.72
N PHE A 174 -13.83 1.68 14.22
CA PHE A 174 -14.68 2.84 14.45
C PHE A 174 -16.09 2.60 13.90
N VAL A 175 -16.21 2.12 12.66
CA VAL A 175 -17.49 1.79 12.00
C VAL A 175 -18.33 0.79 12.81
N PHE A 176 -17.71 -0.23 13.41
CA PHE A 176 -18.41 -1.18 14.27
C PHE A 176 -18.85 -0.55 15.60
N ASP A 177 -18.06 0.34 16.19
CA ASP A 177 -18.34 0.98 17.48
C ASP A 177 -19.50 2.00 17.39
N ILE A 178 -19.65 2.68 16.24
CA ILE A 178 -20.80 3.56 15.97
C ILE A 178 -22.04 2.82 15.45
N SER A 179 -21.92 1.54 15.07
CA SER A 179 -23.08 0.73 14.71
C SER A 179 -23.85 0.36 15.98
N PRO A 180 -25.15 0.69 16.10
CA PRO A 180 -25.96 0.40 17.28
C PRO A 180 -26.30 -1.10 17.34
N TYR A 181 -25.29 -1.95 17.45
CA TYR A 181 -25.48 -3.38 17.65
C TYR A 181 -25.75 -3.62 19.13
N ASP A 182 -27.02 -3.74 19.49
CA ASP A 182 -27.50 -3.99 20.85
C ASP A 182 -27.61 -5.50 21.19
N GLY A 183 -27.09 -6.36 20.30
CA GLY A 183 -27.14 -7.81 20.44
C GLY A 183 -28.46 -8.46 19.99
N GLN A 184 -29.39 -7.69 19.42
CA GLN A 184 -30.57 -8.24 18.77
C GLN A 184 -30.20 -8.93 17.44
N PRO A 185 -30.99 -9.92 16.98
CA PRO A 185 -30.82 -10.49 15.65
C PRO A 185 -30.95 -9.37 14.60
N ILE A 186 -29.89 -9.20 13.81
CA ILE A 186 -29.79 -8.19 12.76
C ILE A 186 -30.83 -8.52 11.68
N SER A 187 -31.67 -7.57 11.34
CA SER A 187 -32.55 -7.72 10.18
C SER A 187 -31.74 -7.74 8.88
N ASP A 188 -32.22 -8.43 7.83
CA ASP A 188 -31.51 -8.49 6.54
C ASP A 188 -31.17 -7.09 5.99
N THR A 189 -32.05 -6.10 6.21
CA THR A 189 -31.83 -4.70 5.84
C THR A 189 -30.71 -4.03 6.64
N GLU A 190 -30.58 -4.31 7.94
CA GLU A 190 -29.48 -3.80 8.76
C GLU A 190 -28.16 -4.49 8.42
N TYR A 191 -28.21 -5.78 8.08
CA TYR A 191 -27.04 -6.53 7.62
C TYR A 191 -26.46 -5.90 6.35
N HIS A 192 -27.30 -5.63 5.34
CA HIS A 192 -26.85 -4.95 4.12
C HIS A 192 -26.29 -3.54 4.41
N LYS A 193 -26.91 -2.77 5.31
CA LYS A 193 -26.36 -1.46 5.71
C LYS A 193 -24.97 -1.57 6.33
N ILE A 194 -24.75 -2.55 7.20
CA ILE A 194 -23.44 -2.83 7.80
C ILE A 194 -22.45 -3.23 6.71
N GLU A 195 -22.85 -4.10 5.79
CA GLU A 195 -22.01 -4.52 4.66
C GLU A 195 -21.57 -3.34 3.79
N HIS A 196 -22.49 -2.44 3.42
CA HIS A 196 -22.16 -1.22 2.68
C HIS A 196 -21.20 -0.32 3.46
N LEU A 197 -21.43 -0.15 4.76
CA LEU A 197 -20.58 0.67 5.61
C LEU A 197 -19.15 0.11 5.68
N MET A 198 -18.99 -1.21 5.62
CA MET A 198 -17.69 -1.90 5.60
C MET A 198 -16.87 -1.65 4.32
N TYR A 199 -17.49 -1.23 3.21
CA TYR A 199 -16.75 -0.82 2.01
C TYR A 199 -16.11 0.57 2.14
N THR A 200 -16.55 1.40 3.08
CA THR A 200 -16.01 2.76 3.27
C THR A 200 -14.54 2.74 3.73
N PRO A 201 -14.15 2.00 4.78
CA PRO A 201 -12.75 1.83 5.17
C PRO A 201 -11.85 1.33 4.03
N ASP A 202 -12.36 0.38 3.24
CA ASP A 202 -11.62 -0.22 2.12
C ASP A 202 -11.36 0.83 1.03
N ALA A 203 -12.38 1.61 0.67
CA ALA A 203 -12.26 2.70 -0.28
C ALA A 203 -11.22 3.75 0.17
N ILE A 204 -11.29 4.19 1.43
CA ILE A 204 -10.36 5.17 2.00
C ILE A 204 -8.92 4.64 1.93
N TYR A 205 -8.69 3.42 2.39
CA TYR A 205 -7.37 2.78 2.33
C TYR A 205 -6.81 2.73 0.90
N LEU A 206 -7.63 2.30 -0.07
CA LEU A 206 -7.22 2.18 -1.47
C LEU A 206 -6.93 3.54 -2.11
N LEU A 207 -7.68 4.58 -1.75
CA LEU A 207 -7.42 5.94 -2.20
C LEU A 207 -6.12 6.49 -1.59
N LEU A 208 -5.84 6.22 -0.31
CA LEU A 208 -4.56 6.58 0.31
C LEU A 208 -3.38 5.85 -0.35
N ALA A 209 -3.53 4.56 -0.65
CA ALA A 209 -2.52 3.79 -1.39
C ALA A 209 -2.30 4.37 -2.79
N THR A 210 -3.37 4.77 -3.47
CA THR A 210 -3.31 5.47 -4.77
C THR A 210 -2.50 6.75 -4.65
N SER A 211 -2.83 7.61 -3.69
CA SER A 211 -2.11 8.87 -3.45
C SER A 211 -0.63 8.65 -3.18
N LEU A 212 -0.27 7.61 -2.42
CA LEU A 212 1.13 7.25 -2.16
C LEU A 212 1.85 6.85 -3.46
N TYR A 213 1.26 6.00 -4.30
CA TYR A 213 1.90 5.62 -5.56
C TYR A 213 2.00 6.78 -6.55
N VAL A 214 1.01 7.68 -6.58
CA VAL A 214 1.11 8.93 -7.35
C VAL A 214 2.27 9.79 -6.83
N LEU A 215 2.43 9.90 -5.51
CA LEU A 215 3.58 10.61 -4.92
C LEU A 215 4.91 9.93 -5.28
N VAL A 216 4.97 8.60 -5.23
CA VAL A 216 6.14 7.82 -5.64
C VAL A 216 6.50 8.11 -7.10
N LEU A 217 5.55 8.07 -8.02
CA LEU A 217 5.79 8.36 -9.45
C LEU A 217 6.41 9.74 -9.67
N ARG A 218 6.00 10.73 -8.87
CA ARG A 218 6.51 12.10 -8.97
C ARG A 218 7.90 12.27 -8.37
N THR A 219 8.27 11.44 -7.40
CA THR A 219 9.46 11.65 -6.56
C THR A 219 10.58 10.63 -6.80
N THR A 220 10.26 9.45 -7.36
CA THR A 220 11.21 8.35 -7.49
C THR A 220 12.24 8.55 -8.59
N SER A 221 13.50 8.20 -8.29
CA SER A 221 14.57 8.08 -9.27
C SER A 221 14.77 6.66 -9.81
N GLU A 222 13.83 5.73 -9.54
CA GLU A 222 13.91 4.35 -9.97
C GLU A 222 13.78 4.15 -11.50
N THR A 223 14.10 2.94 -11.95
CA THR A 223 14.06 2.56 -13.36
C THR A 223 12.64 2.59 -13.94
N SER A 224 12.53 2.61 -15.27
CA SER A 224 11.23 2.67 -15.96
C SER A 224 10.29 1.52 -15.59
N ILE A 225 10.81 0.30 -15.33
CA ILE A 225 10.00 -0.85 -14.92
C ILE A 225 9.34 -0.60 -13.57
N TRP A 226 10.08 -0.03 -12.61
CA TRP A 226 9.53 0.31 -11.29
C TRP A 226 8.55 1.48 -11.33
N LYS A 227 8.74 2.43 -12.26
CA LYS A 227 7.75 3.47 -12.55
C LYS A 227 6.47 2.87 -13.15
N TRP A 228 6.57 1.91 -14.07
CA TRP A 228 5.40 1.18 -14.58
C TRP A 228 4.68 0.41 -13.48
N TYR A 229 5.42 -0.28 -12.61
CA TYR A 229 4.86 -0.93 -11.42
C TYR A 229 4.09 0.06 -10.53
N ALA A 230 4.67 1.23 -10.24
CA ALA A 230 4.00 2.26 -9.44
C ALA A 230 2.75 2.82 -10.15
N GLY A 231 2.82 3.05 -11.45
CA GLY A 231 1.70 3.53 -12.29
C GLY A 231 0.53 2.56 -12.30
N ILE A 232 0.81 1.29 -12.55
CA ILE A 232 -0.20 0.23 -12.58
C ILE A 232 -0.77 -0.01 -11.18
N SER A 233 0.06 0.05 -10.13
CA SER A 233 -0.42 -0.02 -8.74
C SER A 233 -1.37 1.13 -8.40
N ALA A 234 -1.01 2.37 -8.76
CA ALA A 234 -1.88 3.53 -8.57
C ALA A 234 -3.21 3.36 -9.30
N PHE A 235 -3.18 2.93 -10.56
CA PHE A 235 -4.39 2.73 -11.37
C PHE A 235 -5.30 1.64 -10.79
N VAL A 236 -4.74 0.46 -10.47
CA VAL A 236 -5.51 -0.65 -9.90
C VAL A 236 -6.13 -0.27 -8.56
N PHE A 237 -5.37 0.38 -7.67
CA PHE A 237 -5.90 0.84 -6.39
C PHE A 237 -6.94 1.95 -6.53
N PHE A 238 -6.76 2.86 -7.49
CA PHE A 238 -7.75 3.90 -7.78
C PHE A 238 -9.08 3.28 -8.21
N VAL A 239 -9.05 2.45 -9.25
CA VAL A 239 -10.26 1.79 -9.77
C VAL A 239 -10.93 0.95 -8.68
N THR A 240 -10.17 0.14 -7.95
CA THR A 240 -10.72 -0.69 -6.87
C THR A 240 -11.32 0.19 -5.76
N GLY A 241 -10.63 1.27 -5.37
CA GLY A 241 -11.08 2.18 -4.33
C GLY A 241 -12.34 2.94 -4.72
N THR A 242 -12.43 3.42 -5.96
CA THR A 242 -13.62 4.07 -6.51
C THR A 242 -14.80 3.11 -6.54
N ILE A 243 -14.62 1.88 -7.03
CA ILE A 243 -15.71 0.89 -7.04
C ILE A 243 -16.16 0.54 -5.62
N ARG A 244 -15.24 0.29 -4.69
CA ARG A 244 -15.59 0.04 -3.29
C ARG A 244 -16.30 1.23 -2.67
N GLY A 245 -15.88 2.46 -3.00
CA GLY A 245 -16.55 3.68 -2.54
C GLY A 245 -17.95 3.84 -3.12
N LEU A 246 -18.16 3.51 -4.39
CA LEU A 246 -19.48 3.48 -5.01
C LEU A 246 -20.36 2.41 -4.35
N LEU A 247 -19.83 1.20 -4.13
CA LEU A 247 -20.49 0.13 -3.39
C LEU A 247 -20.77 0.51 -1.93
N ALA A 248 -20.02 1.43 -1.34
CA ALA A 248 -20.31 1.93 0.00
C ALA A 248 -21.51 2.90 0.04
N THR A 249 -21.94 3.43 -1.11
CA THR A 249 -23.09 4.32 -1.16
C THR A 249 -24.39 3.53 -1.20
N PRO A 250 -25.35 3.79 -0.27
CA PRO A 250 -26.66 3.13 -0.29
C PRO A 250 -27.51 3.53 -1.51
N PHE A 251 -27.01 4.44 -2.36
CA PHE A 251 -27.67 4.89 -3.58
C PHE A 251 -27.76 3.79 -4.64
N LEU A 252 -26.88 2.79 -4.57
CA LEU A 252 -26.91 1.62 -5.47
C LEU A 252 -28.07 0.67 -5.17
N ASP A 253 -28.54 0.66 -3.92
CA ASP A 253 -29.78 0.01 -3.49
C ASP A 253 -30.90 1.05 -3.42
N SER A 254 -31.02 1.87 -4.47
CA SER A 254 -32.22 2.68 -4.63
C SER A 254 -33.39 1.76 -4.97
N TYR A 255 -34.22 1.51 -3.96
CA TYR A 255 -35.53 0.90 -4.16
C TYR A 255 -36.42 1.95 -4.85
N ASP A 256 -37.04 1.58 -5.97
CA ASP A 256 -38.11 2.41 -6.52
C ASP A 256 -39.27 2.52 -5.52
N SER A 257 -40.25 3.37 -5.81
CA SER A 257 -41.45 3.53 -4.96
C SER A 257 -42.27 2.23 -4.78
N ASN A 258 -41.96 1.18 -5.53
CA ASN A 258 -42.59 -0.14 -5.49
C ASN A 258 -41.72 -1.21 -4.82
N GLY A 259 -40.55 -0.85 -4.27
CA GLY A 259 -39.65 -1.80 -3.61
C GLY A 259 -38.84 -2.67 -4.59
N THR A 260 -38.74 -2.30 -5.87
CA THR A 260 -37.84 -2.96 -6.82
C THR A 260 -36.46 -2.32 -6.79
N VAL A 261 -35.42 -3.15 -6.71
CA VAL A 261 -34.02 -2.71 -6.72
C VAL A 261 -33.72 -2.15 -8.11
N LEU A 262 -33.30 -0.87 -8.19
CA LEU A 262 -32.74 -0.31 -9.41
C LEU A 262 -31.39 -0.97 -9.69
N SER A 263 -31.42 -2.11 -10.39
CA SER A 263 -30.21 -2.83 -10.76
C SER A 263 -29.39 -1.97 -11.73
N ILE A 264 -28.20 -1.54 -11.32
CA ILE A 264 -27.21 -1.06 -12.27
C ILE A 264 -26.92 -2.19 -13.25
N ASP A 265 -26.92 -1.87 -14.55
CA ASP A 265 -26.53 -2.83 -15.57
C ASP A 265 -25.15 -3.41 -15.24
N SER A 266 -25.12 -4.72 -15.05
CA SER A 266 -23.91 -5.51 -14.77
C SER A 266 -22.77 -5.24 -15.77
N SER A 267 -23.10 -4.78 -17.00
CA SER A 267 -22.11 -4.39 -18.01
C SER A 267 -21.22 -3.23 -17.56
N VAL A 268 -21.71 -2.33 -16.71
CA VAL A 268 -20.95 -1.18 -16.14
C VAL A 268 -19.81 -1.67 -15.25
N PHE A 269 -19.94 -2.86 -14.66
CA PHE A 269 -18.92 -3.47 -13.80
C PHE A 269 -17.98 -4.42 -14.53
N LEU A 270 -18.11 -4.60 -15.85
CA LEU A 270 -17.24 -5.52 -16.59
C LEU A 270 -15.76 -5.08 -16.53
N ILE A 271 -15.48 -3.83 -16.91
CA ILE A 271 -14.10 -3.30 -16.93
C ILE A 271 -13.52 -3.19 -15.51
N PRO A 272 -14.22 -2.60 -14.52
CA PRO A 272 -13.71 -2.58 -13.16
C PRO A 272 -13.55 -3.98 -12.56
N GLY A 273 -14.46 -4.91 -12.88
CA GLY A 273 -14.36 -6.32 -12.46
C GLY A 273 -13.10 -7.00 -12.99
N ILE A 274 -12.74 -6.75 -14.25
CA ILE A 274 -11.46 -7.20 -14.82
C ILE A 274 -10.27 -6.59 -14.07
N VAL A 275 -10.29 -5.29 -13.80
CA VAL A 275 -9.18 -4.61 -13.08
C VAL A 275 -9.04 -5.13 -11.66
N ILE A 276 -10.13 -5.34 -10.93
CA ILE A 276 -10.13 -5.86 -9.57
C ILE A 276 -9.62 -7.31 -9.53
N THR A 277 -10.05 -8.13 -10.50
CA THR A 277 -9.70 -9.55 -10.56
C THR A 277 -8.27 -9.75 -11.03
N TYR A 278 -7.87 -9.13 -12.14
CA TYR A 278 -6.60 -9.38 -12.81
C TYR A 278 -5.49 -8.37 -12.45
N GLY A 279 -5.85 -7.19 -11.94
CA GLY A 279 -4.90 -6.15 -11.55
C GLY A 279 -3.85 -6.60 -10.54
N PRO A 280 -4.19 -7.33 -9.47
CA PRO A 280 -3.21 -7.86 -8.52
C PRO A 280 -2.16 -8.76 -9.18
N TYR A 281 -2.55 -9.59 -10.16
CA TYR A 281 -1.63 -10.45 -10.90
C TYR A 281 -0.69 -9.63 -11.80
N ALA A 282 -1.20 -8.58 -12.44
CA ALA A 282 -0.37 -7.67 -13.24
C ALA A 282 0.69 -6.95 -12.37
N ILE A 283 0.30 -6.50 -11.17
CA ILE A 283 1.22 -5.91 -10.18
C ILE A 283 2.29 -6.94 -9.77
N GLY A 284 1.89 -8.17 -9.47
CA GLY A 284 2.80 -9.26 -9.12
C GLY A 284 3.80 -9.58 -10.24
N LEU A 285 3.32 -9.67 -11.49
CA LEU A 285 4.17 -9.91 -12.66
C LEU A 285 5.22 -8.80 -12.83
N LEU A 286 4.82 -7.52 -12.74
CA LEU A 286 5.74 -6.40 -12.85
C LEU A 286 6.78 -6.38 -11.74
N MET A 287 6.39 -6.81 -10.53
CA MET A 287 7.32 -6.94 -9.42
C MET A 287 8.38 -8.01 -9.71
N VAL A 288 7.97 -9.18 -10.21
CA VAL A 288 8.90 -10.25 -10.62
C VAL A 288 9.82 -9.78 -11.75
N LEU A 289 9.28 -9.13 -12.78
CA LEU A 289 10.06 -8.57 -13.88
C LEU A 289 11.05 -7.50 -13.39
N GLY A 290 10.65 -6.66 -12.44
CA GLY A 290 11.51 -5.67 -11.80
C GLY A 290 12.68 -6.32 -11.06
N VAL A 291 12.44 -7.39 -10.30
CA VAL A 291 13.50 -8.15 -9.61
C VAL A 291 14.46 -8.80 -10.59
N ILE A 292 13.93 -9.46 -11.64
CA ILE A 292 14.75 -10.10 -12.68
C ILE A 292 15.61 -9.04 -13.37
N TYR A 293 15.04 -7.87 -13.67
CA TYR A 293 15.76 -6.76 -14.29
C TYR A 293 16.86 -6.22 -13.38
N ASP A 294 16.56 -5.97 -12.11
CA ASP A 294 17.53 -5.50 -11.12
C ASP A 294 18.68 -6.50 -10.96
N TYR A 295 18.36 -7.80 -10.89
CA TYR A 295 19.35 -8.87 -10.84
C TYR A 295 20.24 -8.89 -12.09
N ALA A 296 19.63 -8.83 -13.29
CA ALA A 296 20.37 -8.83 -14.56
C ALA A 296 21.27 -7.59 -14.71
N LYS A 297 20.91 -6.48 -14.08
CA LYS A 297 21.68 -5.22 -14.07
C LYS A 297 22.59 -5.06 -12.86
N ASN A 298 22.70 -6.07 -11.99
CA ASN A 298 23.45 -6.03 -10.73
C ASN A 298 23.13 -4.79 -9.88
N VAL A 299 21.84 -4.39 -9.85
CA VAL A 299 21.39 -3.27 -9.03
C VAL A 299 21.39 -3.71 -7.57
N GLU A 300 22.23 -3.09 -6.75
CA GLU A 300 22.25 -3.36 -5.31
C GLU A 300 20.94 -2.88 -4.65
N ARG A 301 20.26 -3.79 -3.95
CA ARG A 301 19.05 -3.51 -3.19
C ARG A 301 19.27 -3.81 -1.71
N ASP A 302 18.58 -3.07 -0.86
CA ASP A 302 18.66 -3.34 0.57
C ASP A 302 17.75 -4.50 1.00
N PHE A 303 17.92 -4.94 2.25
CA PHE A 303 17.13 -6.03 2.81
C PHE A 303 15.63 -5.74 2.85
N TYR A 304 15.24 -4.49 3.13
CA TYR A 304 13.83 -4.11 3.26
C TYR A 304 13.12 -4.09 1.90
N HIS A 305 13.84 -3.81 0.81
CA HIS A 305 13.34 -3.99 -0.54
C HIS A 305 12.94 -5.44 -0.79
N TYR A 306 13.85 -6.39 -0.56
CA TYR A 306 13.55 -7.81 -0.76
C TYR A 306 12.47 -8.32 0.18
N LEU A 307 12.50 -7.87 1.44
CA LEU A 307 11.48 -8.21 2.42
C LEU A 307 10.09 -7.76 1.93
N GLY A 308 9.95 -6.51 1.48
CA GLY A 308 8.69 -5.99 0.94
C GLY A 308 8.16 -6.76 -0.27
N ILE A 309 9.05 -7.31 -1.11
CA ILE A 309 8.69 -8.11 -2.29
C ILE A 309 8.28 -9.53 -1.89
N VAL A 310 9.13 -10.21 -1.11
CA VAL A 310 8.91 -11.60 -0.66
C VAL A 310 7.60 -11.71 0.10
N LEU A 311 7.31 -10.74 0.97
CA LEU A 311 6.09 -10.75 1.77
C LEU A 311 4.81 -10.66 0.92
N VAL A 312 4.84 -9.91 -0.18
CA VAL A 312 3.71 -9.87 -1.13
C VAL A 312 3.55 -11.16 -1.89
N ALA A 313 4.66 -11.79 -2.29
CA ALA A 313 4.62 -13.07 -2.98
C ALA A 313 4.09 -14.18 -2.06
N ILE A 314 4.45 -14.13 -0.77
CA ILE A 314 4.06 -15.13 0.23
C ILE A 314 2.61 -14.95 0.69
N GLN A 315 2.11 -13.71 0.81
CA GLN A 315 0.80 -13.44 1.40
C GLN A 315 -0.36 -14.26 0.76
N PRO A 316 -0.54 -14.31 -0.57
CA PRO A 316 -1.57 -15.14 -1.18
C PRO A 316 -1.38 -16.63 -0.90
N GLY A 317 -0.13 -17.11 -0.87
CA GLY A 317 0.19 -18.50 -0.56
C GLY A 317 -0.12 -18.87 0.89
N VAL A 318 0.17 -17.96 1.83
CA VAL A 318 -0.20 -18.12 3.24
C VAL A 318 -1.72 -18.14 3.37
N GLN A 319 -2.43 -17.19 2.75
CA GLN A 319 -3.90 -17.16 2.80
C GLN A 319 -4.50 -18.45 2.22
N TRP A 320 -4.02 -18.90 1.06
CA TRP A 320 -4.50 -20.14 0.45
C TRP A 320 -4.23 -21.37 1.33
N TRP A 321 -3.03 -21.49 1.88
CA TRP A 321 -2.67 -22.59 2.78
C TRP A 321 -3.54 -22.58 4.05
N MET A 322 -3.82 -21.39 4.55
CA MET A 322 -4.69 -21.13 5.69
C MET A 322 -6.13 -21.57 5.43
N ASP A 323 -6.70 -21.15 4.31
CA ASP A 323 -8.05 -21.52 3.90
C ASP A 323 -8.15 -23.03 3.66
N TYR A 324 -7.14 -23.62 3.02
CA TYR A 324 -7.03 -25.06 2.80
C TYR A 324 -7.01 -25.85 4.12
N LEU A 325 -6.20 -25.42 5.08
CA LEU A 325 -6.08 -26.09 6.37
C LEU A 325 -7.37 -25.94 7.19
N ALA A 326 -7.98 -24.75 7.21
CA ALA A 326 -9.26 -24.51 7.88
C ALA A 326 -10.37 -25.40 7.29
N TYR A 327 -10.40 -25.56 5.96
CA TYR A 327 -11.32 -26.47 5.28
C TYR A 327 -11.11 -27.93 5.73
N HIS A 328 -9.88 -28.44 5.70
CA HIS A 328 -9.59 -29.83 6.07
C HIS A 328 -9.89 -30.12 7.54
N ILE A 329 -9.66 -29.17 8.42
CA ILE A 329 -9.99 -29.33 9.84
C ILE A 329 -11.51 -29.35 10.06
N ARG A 330 -12.27 -28.55 9.30
CA ARG A 330 -13.74 -28.45 9.44
C ARG A 330 -14.48 -29.62 8.78
N PHE A 331 -14.01 -30.11 7.63
CA PHE A 331 -14.75 -31.07 6.80
C PHE A 331 -14.08 -32.45 6.70
N GLY A 332 -12.90 -32.64 7.29
CA GLY A 332 -12.11 -33.87 7.15
C GLY A 332 -11.35 -33.95 5.83
N PRO A 333 -10.53 -35.00 5.62
CA PRO A 333 -9.85 -35.21 4.34
C PRO A 333 -10.87 -35.47 3.21
N LEU A 334 -10.63 -34.84 2.05
CA LEU A 334 -11.34 -35.17 0.81
C LEU A 334 -10.95 -36.60 0.42
N ASN A 335 -11.89 -37.55 0.51
CA ASN A 335 -11.72 -38.92 0.03
C ASN A 335 -11.85 -39.00 -1.49
#